data_AF-A0A179A029-F1
#
_entry.id   AF-A0A179A029-F1
#
_cell.length_a   1.000
_cell.length_b   1.000
_cell.length_c   1.000
_cell.angle_alpha   90.00
_cell.angle_beta   90.00
_cell.angle_gamma   90.00
#
_symmetry.space_group_name_H-M   'P 1'
#
loop_
_entity.id
_entity.type
_entity.pdbx_description
1 polymer ?
#
loop_
_entity_poly.entity_id
_entity_poly.type
_entity_poly.pdbx_seq_one_letter_code
_entity_poly.pdbx_strand_id
1 'polypeptide(L)'
;MTESATDWAVQPATGAELSKRVAHVAHAALRQRPRAIGLAPQLANGIQTGLHLRVFEAVRGSGRYEITSELLCDDILKRLHTSLPAPNTCDIIDINPGQGLWSQSLHRLVQPRRHVLVESDLEKYGEHLQPLLRSGSTYRHATVLEDAFDPEKELLSQYDVEKAGSLGKPPEHNRSLLMTVNLSGAKVSIGGYMGSLSRKFFDELYLSLLSSPRAGYFRYGLIRVLAWIPDHEKDSYIPRTVHARHKQTVMLEATTDITEVAGASAETRSTRYRKWPDLELEELAVIDARARDVPGQRTPKSRLDMPPPRELLSIEPTPRNLRKADFTSDAEWVPRLLELDSQIKQKFPHWYRRYASGQSIRKLGLKTPLQKEWGELLRRANTTHKTHMKAVELVNQERQLISEWKSEIRNAKDHHLDSETEHSFQKRAEAIKENLKGLNRTNRIFAEKAIDDCRAWDMSPPVLAWNRREAHPLVVYDGEFDAPSRYMALLDVIPRADLISRIDTYDKMVCFRYIVTSLSLYFSRSVAEALRALVHEGLNDFVKTIPGIHDPTKGGWYDLTALRVRVLPTEIFVEIGLAYEKWPFRMSTEAILMATADPLAGYSGQEDDMK
;
A
#
# COMPACT_ATOMS: atom_id res chain seq x y z
N MET A 1 -32.58 26.02 -53.79
CA MET A 1 -33.43 25.57 -54.91
C MET A 1 -32.85 24.22 -55.35
N THR A 2 -33.22 23.12 -54.68
CA THR A 2 -34.35 22.21 -55.04
C THR A 2 -34.19 21.70 -56.47
N GLU A 3 -33.75 20.46 -56.64
CA GLU A 3 -34.60 19.29 -57.01
C GLU A 3 -35.06 19.39 -58.47
N SER A 4 -35.13 18.36 -59.31
CA SER A 4 -34.94 16.91 -59.25
C SER A 4 -35.07 16.43 -60.71
N ALA A 5 -34.63 15.21 -61.03
CA ALA A 5 -35.41 14.23 -61.81
C ALA A 5 -34.56 13.02 -62.23
N THR A 6 -34.93 11.89 -61.62
CA THR A 6 -34.96 10.49 -62.07
C THR A 6 -35.04 10.30 -63.61
N ASP A 7 -34.64 9.18 -64.21
CA ASP A 7 -35.20 7.85 -63.93
C ASP A 7 -34.59 6.74 -64.85
N TRP A 8 -34.90 5.48 -64.51
CA TRP A 8 -34.85 4.22 -65.29
C TRP A 8 -33.81 3.13 -64.96
N ALA A 9 -34.41 2.01 -64.52
CA ALA A 9 -33.91 0.72 -64.06
C ALA A 9 -33.14 -0.13 -65.10
N VAL A 10 -32.39 -1.13 -64.61
CA VAL A 10 -32.66 -2.58 -64.78
C VAL A 10 -31.53 -3.38 -64.09
N GLN A 11 -31.90 -4.31 -63.21
CA GLN A 11 -31.10 -5.45 -62.73
C GLN A 11 -31.84 -6.74 -63.17
N PRO A 12 -31.16 -7.88 -63.41
CA PRO A 12 -30.91 -8.80 -62.30
C PRO A 12 -29.58 -9.57 -62.29
N ALA A 13 -29.38 -10.18 -61.13
CA ALA A 13 -28.24 -10.91 -60.56
C ALA A 13 -27.62 -12.06 -61.38
N THR A 14 -26.36 -12.35 -61.04
CA THR A 14 -25.76 -13.64 -60.59
C THR A 14 -24.22 -13.46 -60.70
N GLY A 15 -23.33 -13.92 -59.83
CA GLY A 15 -23.33 -14.80 -58.69
C GLY A 15 -21.92 -14.74 -58.09
N ALA A 16 -21.81 -15.11 -56.81
CA ALA A 16 -20.61 -15.03 -55.97
C ALA A 16 -19.35 -15.70 -56.55
N GLU A 17 -18.19 -15.07 -56.33
CA GLU A 17 -16.88 -15.71 -56.55
C GLU A 17 -16.18 -15.94 -55.20
N LEU A 18 -16.20 -17.22 -54.81
CA LEU A 18 -15.50 -17.83 -53.70
C LEU A 18 -14.04 -18.12 -54.10
N SER A 19 -13.10 -17.56 -53.34
CA SER A 19 -11.68 -17.93 -53.39
C SER A 19 -11.44 -19.24 -52.63
N LYS A 20 -10.95 -20.28 -53.33
CA LYS A 20 -10.27 -21.46 -52.75
C LYS A 20 -9.61 -22.32 -53.84
N ARG A 21 -8.28 -22.52 -53.73
CA ARG A 21 -7.53 -23.83 -53.74
C ARG A 21 -6.04 -23.58 -54.12
N VAL A 22 -5.04 -23.90 -53.28
CA VAL A 22 -4.45 -25.25 -52.92
C VAL A 22 -3.68 -25.86 -54.10
N ALA A 23 -2.48 -26.44 -54.05
CA ALA A 23 -1.37 -26.60 -53.11
C ALA A 23 -0.22 -27.38 -53.82
N HIS A 24 0.97 -27.42 -53.20
CA HIS A 24 2.00 -28.49 -53.22
C HIS A 24 2.93 -28.67 -54.43
N VAL A 25 4.25 -28.53 -54.18
CA VAL A 25 5.28 -29.58 -54.37
C VAL A 25 6.31 -29.48 -53.24
N ALA A 26 6.73 -30.64 -52.74
CA ALA A 26 7.54 -30.86 -51.55
C ALA A 26 9.00 -31.27 -51.86
N HIS A 27 9.82 -31.27 -50.79
CA HIS A 27 10.98 -32.16 -50.53
C HIS A 27 12.32 -32.00 -51.28
N ALA A 28 13.34 -31.52 -50.54
CA ALA A 28 14.70 -32.08 -50.36
C ALA A 28 15.57 -31.02 -49.62
N ALA A 29 16.42 -31.26 -48.61
CA ALA A 29 16.98 -32.47 -48.04
C ALA A 29 17.44 -32.20 -46.59
N LEU A 30 17.29 -33.21 -45.72
CA LEU A 30 17.94 -33.37 -44.43
C LEU A 30 19.37 -33.89 -44.63
N ARG A 31 20.35 -33.31 -43.93
CA ARG A 31 21.41 -33.97 -43.11
C ARG A 31 22.63 -33.06 -42.96
N GLN A 32 22.89 -32.61 -41.73
CA GLN A 32 24.15 -32.82 -40.99
C GLN A 32 24.19 -31.88 -39.75
N ARG A 33 24.26 -32.48 -38.56
CA ARG A 33 24.89 -31.92 -37.33
C ARG A 33 26.19 -32.72 -37.11
N PRO A 34 27.15 -32.31 -36.24
CA PRO A 34 27.19 -31.14 -35.35
C PRO A 34 28.53 -30.37 -35.41
N ARG A 35 28.59 -29.15 -34.85
CA ARG A 35 29.76 -28.69 -34.08
C ARG A 35 29.37 -27.58 -33.11
N ALA A 36 29.77 -27.80 -31.87
CA ALA A 36 29.63 -26.91 -30.73
C ALA A 36 30.46 -25.64 -30.94
N ILE A 37 29.89 -24.47 -30.67
CA ILE A 37 30.61 -23.30 -30.20
C ILE A 37 29.71 -22.66 -29.14
N GLY A 38 30.16 -22.74 -27.89
CA GLY A 38 29.57 -21.97 -26.80
C GLY A 38 29.81 -20.48 -27.03
N LEU A 39 28.77 -19.68 -26.82
CA LEU A 39 28.88 -18.23 -26.67
C LEU A 39 28.05 -17.83 -25.46
N ALA A 40 28.73 -17.14 -24.55
CA ALA A 40 28.28 -16.77 -23.22
C ALA A 40 27.12 -15.76 -23.22
N PRO A 41 26.27 -15.77 -22.19
CA PRO A 41 25.29 -14.71 -21.94
C PRO A 41 26.01 -13.56 -21.21
N GLN A 42 26.66 -12.65 -21.95
CA GLN A 42 27.27 -11.45 -21.37
C GLN A 42 26.87 -10.13 -22.04
N LEU A 43 26.02 -10.14 -23.06
CA LEU A 43 25.68 -8.92 -23.81
C LEU A 43 24.26 -8.37 -23.57
N ALA A 44 23.41 -9.06 -22.79
CA ALA A 44 22.04 -8.59 -22.52
C ALA A 44 21.93 -7.66 -21.29
N ASN A 45 22.90 -7.68 -20.37
CA ASN A 45 22.78 -6.97 -19.09
C ASN A 45 23.11 -5.47 -19.17
N GLY A 46 23.90 -5.02 -20.17
CA GLY A 46 24.34 -3.62 -20.25
C GLY A 46 23.30 -2.63 -20.78
N ILE A 47 22.35 -3.09 -21.60
CA ILE A 47 21.34 -2.22 -22.23
C ILE A 47 20.14 -2.00 -21.30
N GLN A 48 19.79 -2.96 -20.45
CA GLN A 48 18.70 -2.82 -19.47
C GLN A 48 19.08 -1.96 -18.26
N THR A 49 20.34 -2.01 -17.79
CA THR A 49 20.78 -1.21 -16.63
C THR A 49 20.74 0.30 -16.88
N GLY A 50 20.95 0.72 -18.12
CA GLY A 50 20.88 2.13 -18.52
C GLY A 50 19.45 2.68 -18.66
N LEU A 51 18.41 1.84 -18.60
CA LEU A 51 17.01 2.31 -18.63
C LEU A 51 16.46 2.64 -17.24
N HIS A 52 17.03 2.04 -16.19
CA HIS A 52 16.50 2.09 -14.82
C HIS A 52 16.94 3.31 -13.99
N LEU A 53 17.95 4.06 -14.42
CA LEU A 53 18.41 5.26 -13.70
C LEU A 53 17.96 6.57 -14.42
N ARG A 54 17.48 6.47 -15.67
CA ARG A 54 17.00 7.58 -16.51
C ARG A 54 15.67 8.20 -16.10
N VAL A 55 15.05 7.68 -15.04
CA VAL A 55 13.78 8.20 -14.51
C VAL A 55 13.87 9.69 -14.18
N PHE A 56 15.06 10.15 -13.77
CA PHE A 56 15.31 11.52 -13.39
C PHE A 56 15.82 12.42 -14.53
N GLU A 57 16.13 11.85 -15.71
CA GLU A 57 16.54 12.62 -16.90
C GLU A 57 15.36 13.36 -17.56
N ALA A 58 14.13 12.83 -17.43
CA ALA A 58 12.95 13.33 -18.13
C ALA A 58 12.11 14.36 -17.35
N VAL A 59 12.44 14.64 -16.09
CA VAL A 59 11.64 15.49 -15.21
C VAL A 59 12.10 16.94 -15.30
N ARG A 60 11.68 17.66 -16.34
CA ARG A 60 11.73 19.14 -16.31
C ARG A 60 10.82 19.61 -15.18
N GLY A 61 11.27 20.53 -14.32
CA GLY A 61 10.72 20.81 -12.98
C GLY A 61 9.29 21.38 -12.88
N SER A 62 8.39 21.07 -13.81
CA SER A 62 6.99 21.49 -13.75
C SER A 62 6.21 20.73 -12.67
N GLY A 63 5.59 21.46 -11.75
CA GLY A 63 4.64 20.91 -10.76
C GLY A 63 5.25 20.20 -9.54
N ARG A 64 6.57 20.27 -9.33
CA ARG A 64 7.22 19.76 -8.10
C ARG A 64 6.77 20.57 -6.89
N TYR A 65 6.55 19.90 -5.76
CA TYR A 65 6.16 20.54 -4.51
C TYR A 65 7.43 20.90 -3.75
N GLU A 66 7.49 22.14 -3.26
CA GLU A 66 8.67 22.65 -2.56
C GLU A 66 8.38 22.75 -1.06
N ILE A 67 9.35 22.38 -0.24
CA ILE A 67 9.27 22.52 1.22
C ILE A 67 9.70 23.95 1.56
N THR A 68 8.83 24.68 2.26
CA THR A 68 9.05 26.10 2.59
C THR A 68 9.24 26.34 4.09
N SER A 69 8.95 25.34 4.94
CA SER A 69 9.08 25.43 6.40
C SER A 69 10.38 24.82 6.92
N GLU A 70 11.26 25.67 7.47
CA GLU A 70 12.47 25.22 8.18
C GLU A 70 12.09 24.46 9.47
N LEU A 71 11.03 24.90 10.16
CA LEU A 71 10.52 24.24 11.37
C LEU A 71 10.08 22.79 11.11
N LEU A 72 9.46 22.52 9.95
CA LEU A 72 9.11 21.17 9.53
C LEU A 72 10.36 20.30 9.37
N CYS A 73 11.39 20.83 8.70
CA CYS A 73 12.66 20.14 8.52
C CYS A 73 13.31 19.82 9.86
N ASP A 74 13.36 20.79 10.79
CA ASP A 74 13.95 20.64 12.11
C ASP A 74 13.22 19.59 12.96
N ASP A 75 11.88 19.60 12.97
CA ASP A 75 11.08 18.62 13.71
C ASP A 75 11.31 17.19 13.19
N ILE A 76 11.36 17.01 11.87
CA ILE A 76 11.64 15.72 11.22
C ILE A 76 13.06 15.26 11.52
N LEU A 77 14.06 16.13 11.35
CA LEU A 77 15.45 15.78 11.57
C LEU A 77 15.74 15.47 13.04
N LYS A 78 15.05 16.15 13.96
CA LYS A 78 15.07 15.80 15.39
C LYS A 78 14.50 14.40 15.66
N ARG A 79 13.41 14.01 14.98
CA ARG A 79 12.85 12.64 15.06
C ARG A 79 13.84 11.61 14.52
N LEU A 80 14.51 11.90 13.42
CA LEU A 80 15.41 10.96 12.76
C LEU A 80 16.83 10.95 13.34
N HIS A 81 17.19 11.94 14.16
CA HIS A 81 18.56 12.20 14.62
C HIS A 81 19.31 10.94 15.09
N THR A 82 18.69 10.10 15.92
CA THR A 82 19.34 8.90 16.48
C THR A 82 19.53 7.78 15.47
N SER A 83 18.76 7.79 14.39
CA SER A 83 18.82 6.78 13.32
C SER A 83 19.72 7.19 12.15
N LEU A 84 20.02 8.47 12.00
CA LEU A 84 20.83 8.99 10.90
C LEU A 84 22.32 8.67 11.10
N PRO A 85 23.12 8.61 10.00
CA PRO A 85 24.57 8.42 10.12
C PRO A 85 25.23 9.52 10.96
N ALA A 86 26.29 9.14 11.68
CA ALA A 86 27.06 10.09 12.47
C ALA A 86 27.78 11.12 11.57
N PRO A 87 28.08 12.32 12.10
CA PRO A 87 28.81 13.34 11.36
C PRO A 87 30.07 12.83 10.65
N ASN A 88 30.26 13.22 9.39
CA ASN A 88 31.41 12.88 8.54
C ASN A 88 31.60 11.37 8.25
N THR A 89 30.57 10.53 8.47
CA THR A 89 30.66 9.07 8.22
C THR A 89 30.01 8.61 6.92
N CYS A 90 29.19 9.45 6.28
CA CYS A 90 28.50 9.11 5.04
C CYS A 90 28.61 10.19 3.96
N ASP A 91 28.28 9.78 2.74
CA ASP A 91 27.92 10.68 1.64
C ASP A 91 26.40 10.69 1.46
N ILE A 92 25.87 11.76 0.86
CA ILE A 92 24.45 11.90 0.54
C ILE A 92 24.27 12.06 -0.96
N ILE A 93 23.34 11.31 -1.54
CA ILE A 93 22.77 11.57 -2.87
C ILE A 93 21.38 12.16 -2.65
N ASP A 94 21.17 13.39 -3.12
CA ASP A 94 19.92 14.13 -3.00
C ASP A 94 19.32 14.39 -4.37
N ILE A 95 18.23 13.69 -4.67
CA ILE A 95 17.59 13.67 -5.98
C ILE A 95 16.40 14.63 -5.97
N ASN A 96 16.36 15.51 -6.97
CA ASN A 96 15.35 16.55 -7.13
C ASN A 96 15.28 17.50 -5.90
N PRO A 97 16.40 18.09 -5.46
CA PRO A 97 16.44 18.92 -4.25
C PRO A 97 15.58 20.19 -4.34
N GLY A 98 15.25 20.66 -5.55
CA GLY A 98 14.41 21.84 -5.75
C GLY A 98 15.05 23.10 -5.14
N GLN A 99 14.33 23.82 -4.28
CA GLN A 99 14.88 24.98 -3.55
C GLN A 99 15.96 24.59 -2.52
N GLY A 100 16.14 23.31 -2.21
CA GLY A 100 17.24 22.81 -1.39
C GLY A 100 17.12 23.12 0.11
N LEU A 101 15.96 23.53 0.62
CA LEU A 101 15.76 23.79 2.05
C LEU A 101 15.94 22.50 2.89
N TRP A 102 15.35 21.40 2.43
CA TRP A 102 15.54 20.09 3.03
C TRP A 102 17.00 19.63 2.95
N SER A 103 17.62 19.79 1.77
CA SER A 103 19.02 19.46 1.53
C SER A 103 19.96 20.17 2.51
N GLN A 104 19.77 21.48 2.69
CA GLN A 104 20.56 22.29 3.63
C GLN A 104 20.35 21.86 5.09
N SER A 105 19.11 21.58 5.47
CA SER A 105 18.78 21.15 6.83
C SER A 105 19.39 19.78 7.15
N LEU A 106 19.24 18.81 6.24
CA LEU A 106 19.83 17.48 6.36
C LEU A 106 21.36 17.56 6.40
N HIS A 107 21.97 18.38 5.55
CA HIS A 107 23.41 18.59 5.51
C HIS A 107 23.97 19.18 6.81
N ARG A 108 23.29 20.17 7.40
CA ARG A 108 23.68 20.78 8.68
C ARG A 108 23.73 19.74 9.80
N LEU A 109 22.76 18.82 9.83
CA LEU A 109 22.72 17.78 10.84
C LEU A 109 23.72 16.64 10.59
N VAL A 110 23.76 16.09 9.37
CA VAL A 110 24.52 14.88 9.04
C VAL A 110 26.00 15.18 8.76
N GLN A 111 26.35 16.41 8.37
CA GLN A 111 27.71 16.82 8.01
C GLN A 111 28.40 15.78 7.09
N PRO A 112 27.84 15.48 5.91
CA PRO A 112 28.35 14.42 5.06
C PRO A 112 29.72 14.78 4.47
N ARG A 113 30.51 13.77 4.10
CA ARG A 113 31.82 14.00 3.46
C ARG A 113 31.61 14.63 2.08
N ARG A 114 30.59 14.16 1.35
CA ARG A 114 30.07 14.77 0.11
C ARG A 114 28.55 14.74 0.06
N HIS A 115 27.95 15.80 -0.49
CA HIS A 115 26.51 15.90 -0.70
C HIS A 115 26.23 16.17 -2.18
N VAL A 116 25.85 15.14 -2.93
CA VAL A 116 25.61 15.22 -4.38
C VAL A 116 24.16 15.63 -4.63
N LEU A 117 23.97 16.82 -5.17
CA LEU A 117 22.68 17.35 -5.63
C LEU A 117 22.45 16.90 -7.07
N VAL A 118 21.53 15.95 -7.26
CA VAL A 118 21.10 15.46 -8.57
C VAL A 118 19.91 16.30 -9.04
N GLU A 119 20.19 17.33 -9.83
CA GLU A 119 19.20 18.28 -10.34
C GLU A 119 19.40 18.51 -11.84
N SER A 120 18.43 18.06 -12.63
CA SER A 120 18.44 18.23 -14.08
C SER A 120 18.11 19.66 -14.51
N ASP A 121 17.35 20.42 -13.69
CA ASP A 121 16.90 21.77 -13.98
C ASP A 121 17.64 22.82 -13.12
N LEU A 122 18.98 22.76 -13.15
CA LEU A 122 19.83 23.66 -12.36
C LEU A 122 19.64 25.14 -12.77
N GLU A 123 19.21 25.41 -14.00
CA GLU A 123 18.88 26.77 -14.44
C GLU A 123 17.69 27.33 -13.64
N LYS A 124 16.63 26.54 -13.47
CA LYS A 124 15.46 26.95 -12.70
C LYS A 124 15.75 27.13 -11.21
N TYR A 125 16.51 26.23 -10.62
CA TYR A 125 16.79 26.23 -9.16
C TYR A 125 18.12 26.92 -8.80
N GLY A 126 18.79 27.53 -9.78
CA GLY A 126 20.15 28.02 -9.65
C GLY A 126 20.32 29.08 -8.57
N GLU A 127 19.32 29.95 -8.36
CA GLU A 127 19.34 30.97 -7.30
C GLU A 127 19.57 30.36 -5.91
N HIS A 128 19.01 29.18 -5.65
CA HIS A 128 19.10 28.50 -4.35
C HIS A 128 20.26 27.51 -4.29
N LEU A 129 20.54 26.78 -5.38
CA LEU A 129 21.52 25.69 -5.38
C LEU A 129 22.95 26.13 -5.70
N GLN A 130 23.15 27.11 -6.59
CA GLN A 130 24.49 27.60 -6.95
C GLN A 130 25.28 28.14 -5.75
N PRO A 131 24.67 28.86 -4.78
CA PRO A 131 25.38 29.27 -3.57
C PRO A 131 25.96 28.11 -2.75
N LEU A 132 25.38 26.91 -2.83
CA LEU A 132 25.86 25.71 -2.14
C LEU A 132 27.07 25.07 -2.85
N LEU A 133 27.20 25.29 -4.16
CA LEU A 133 28.22 24.67 -5.03
C LEU A 133 29.53 25.48 -5.11
N ARG A 134 29.76 26.42 -4.18
CA ARG A 134 30.97 27.25 -4.14
C ARG A 134 32.23 26.43 -3.90
N SER A 135 33.38 26.94 -4.35
CA SER A 135 34.69 26.30 -4.11
C SER A 135 34.95 26.06 -2.63
N GLY A 136 35.41 24.85 -2.28
CA GLY A 136 35.64 24.40 -0.91
C GLY A 136 34.42 23.81 -0.20
N SER A 137 33.22 23.92 -0.79
CA SER A 137 32.02 23.25 -0.31
C SER A 137 32.13 21.71 -0.45
N THR A 138 31.45 20.97 0.42
CA THR A 138 31.28 19.50 0.30
C THR A 138 30.11 19.13 -0.63
N TYR A 139 29.31 20.12 -1.07
CA TYR A 139 28.28 19.90 -2.08
C TYR A 139 28.90 19.65 -3.46
N ARG A 140 28.28 18.76 -4.22
CA ARG A 140 28.59 18.43 -5.62
C ARG A 140 27.30 18.47 -6.42
N HIS A 141 27.40 18.65 -7.73
CA HIS A 141 26.23 18.63 -8.62
C HIS A 141 26.38 17.50 -9.64
N ALA A 142 25.26 16.85 -9.93
CA ALA A 142 25.08 15.95 -11.05
C ALA A 142 23.80 16.33 -11.79
N THR A 143 23.81 16.26 -13.12
CA THR A 143 22.59 16.46 -13.91
C THR A 143 21.71 15.23 -13.88
N VAL A 144 22.31 14.04 -13.81
CA VAL A 144 21.63 12.74 -13.86
C VAL A 144 22.11 11.84 -12.72
N LEU A 145 21.28 10.87 -12.33
CA LEU A 145 21.57 10.02 -11.17
C LEU A 145 22.77 9.09 -11.43
N GLU A 146 22.91 8.62 -12.66
CA GLU A 146 23.99 7.75 -13.12
C GLU A 146 25.37 8.35 -12.82
N ASP A 147 25.54 9.65 -13.04
CA ASP A 147 26.80 10.35 -12.79
C ASP A 147 27.17 10.30 -11.30
N ALA A 148 26.20 10.35 -10.39
CA ALA A 148 26.46 10.24 -8.95
C ALA A 148 27.00 8.85 -8.56
N PHE A 149 26.58 7.81 -9.27
CA PHE A 149 27.05 6.44 -9.06
C PHE A 149 28.32 6.11 -9.84
N ASP A 150 28.78 6.96 -10.76
CA ASP A 150 29.95 6.70 -11.59
C ASP A 150 31.26 7.08 -10.84
N PRO A 151 32.17 6.11 -10.62
CA PRO A 151 33.48 6.40 -10.03
C PRO A 151 34.33 7.40 -10.82
N GLU A 152 34.19 7.45 -12.15
CA GLU A 152 34.98 8.36 -13.00
C GLU A 152 34.62 9.84 -12.79
N LYS A 153 33.42 10.10 -12.28
CA LYS A 153 32.95 11.46 -11.97
C LYS A 153 33.43 11.97 -10.63
N GLU A 154 33.93 11.06 -9.77
CA GLU A 154 34.43 11.36 -8.43
C GLU A 154 33.48 12.29 -7.64
N LEU A 155 32.17 12.00 -7.66
CA LEU A 155 31.16 12.78 -6.94
C LEU A 155 30.96 12.28 -5.50
N LEU A 156 31.17 10.98 -5.27
CA LEU A 156 31.18 10.36 -3.93
C LEU A 156 32.60 10.22 -3.42
N SER A 157 32.78 10.16 -2.10
CA SER A 157 34.10 9.99 -1.49
C SER A 157 34.57 8.54 -1.51
N GLN A 158 33.62 7.58 -1.56
CA GLN A 158 33.88 6.15 -1.54
C GLN A 158 32.88 5.42 -2.44
N TYR A 159 33.37 4.38 -3.12
CA TYR A 159 32.62 3.55 -4.06
C TYR A 159 32.74 2.07 -3.64
N ASP A 160 32.06 1.70 -2.55
CA ASP A 160 32.17 0.38 -1.92
C ASP A 160 31.34 -0.68 -2.65
N VAL A 161 31.95 -1.32 -3.65
CA VAL A 161 31.33 -2.40 -4.45
C VAL A 161 31.22 -3.73 -3.70
N GLU A 162 31.97 -3.93 -2.61
CA GLU A 162 31.96 -5.19 -1.87
C GLU A 162 30.62 -5.41 -1.16
N LYS A 163 30.02 -4.32 -0.67
CA LYS A 163 28.69 -4.32 -0.03
C LYS A 163 27.53 -4.68 -0.97
N ALA A 164 27.73 -4.62 -2.29
CA ALA A 164 26.71 -5.05 -3.26
C ALA A 164 26.46 -6.57 -3.25
N GLY A 165 27.27 -7.32 -2.48
CA GLY A 165 27.16 -8.77 -2.33
C GLY A 165 27.95 -9.53 -3.40
N SER A 166 28.57 -10.64 -2.99
CA SER A 166 29.33 -11.55 -3.87
C SER A 166 28.47 -12.71 -4.38
N LEU A 167 29.00 -13.57 -5.25
CA LEU A 167 28.27 -14.76 -5.72
C LEU A 167 27.85 -15.62 -4.51
N GLY A 168 26.54 -15.82 -4.32
CA GLY A 168 26.00 -16.60 -3.21
C GLY A 168 25.90 -15.87 -1.87
N LYS A 169 26.23 -14.57 -1.79
CA LYS A 169 26.00 -13.75 -0.58
C LYS A 169 25.01 -12.62 -0.87
N PRO A 170 24.03 -12.38 0.03
CA PRO A 170 23.12 -11.26 -0.11
C PRO A 170 23.86 -9.92 -0.02
N PRO A 171 23.33 -8.84 -0.62
CA PRO A 171 23.86 -7.49 -0.44
C PRO A 171 23.77 -7.05 1.02
N GLU A 172 24.75 -6.27 1.46
CA GLU A 172 24.84 -5.75 2.82
C GLU A 172 24.37 -4.28 2.90
N HIS A 173 23.96 -3.85 4.09
CA HIS A 173 23.59 -2.46 4.31
C HIS A 173 24.79 -1.51 4.20
N ASN A 174 24.67 -0.51 3.34
CA ASN A 174 25.63 0.56 3.21
C ASN A 174 25.26 1.75 4.12
N ARG A 175 25.90 1.82 5.29
CA ARG A 175 25.74 2.93 6.24
C ARG A 175 26.54 4.19 5.88
N SER A 176 27.44 4.08 4.90
CA SER A 176 28.27 5.20 4.41
C SER A 176 27.64 5.97 3.24
N LEU A 177 26.43 5.60 2.83
CA LEU A 177 25.69 6.28 1.77
C LEU A 177 24.22 6.41 2.17
N LEU A 178 23.70 7.63 2.13
CA LEU A 178 22.30 7.97 2.36
C LEU A 178 21.71 8.54 1.07
N MET A 179 20.49 8.15 0.74
CA MET A 179 19.74 8.74 -0.36
C MET A 179 18.55 9.53 0.18
N THR A 180 18.31 10.70 -0.37
CA THR A 180 17.07 11.44 -0.21
C THR A 180 16.51 11.81 -1.57
N VAL A 181 15.20 11.78 -1.73
CA VAL A 181 14.56 12.01 -3.03
C VAL A 181 13.23 12.74 -2.88
N ASN A 182 13.00 13.74 -3.72
CA ASN A 182 11.67 14.34 -3.92
C ASN A 182 11.00 13.73 -5.16
N LEU A 183 9.92 12.97 -4.91
CA LEU A 183 9.14 12.26 -5.92
C LEU A 183 7.84 13.00 -6.26
N SER A 184 7.65 14.23 -5.77
CA SER A 184 6.54 15.08 -6.19
C SER A 184 6.75 15.61 -7.61
N GLY A 185 5.65 15.93 -8.29
CA GLY A 185 5.70 16.47 -9.65
C GLY A 185 4.57 15.98 -10.54
N ALA A 186 4.63 16.41 -11.79
CA ALA A 186 3.73 15.91 -12.83
C ALA A 186 3.98 14.42 -13.13
N LYS A 187 2.96 13.76 -13.69
CA LYS A 187 3.10 12.40 -14.22
C LYS A 187 4.16 12.36 -15.31
N VAL A 188 4.98 11.32 -15.29
CA VAL A 188 6.06 11.09 -16.25
C VAL A 188 5.65 10.08 -17.31
N SER A 189 6.10 10.30 -18.54
CA SER A 189 5.97 9.34 -19.64
C SER A 189 7.37 8.93 -20.11
N ILE A 190 7.79 7.71 -19.78
CA ILE A 190 9.17 7.23 -20.03
C ILE A 190 9.12 5.79 -20.51
N GLY A 191 9.61 5.51 -21.72
CA GLY A 191 9.76 4.13 -22.21
C GLY A 191 8.47 3.31 -22.21
N GLY A 192 7.33 3.93 -22.50
CA GLY A 192 6.00 3.29 -22.49
C GLY A 192 5.31 3.27 -21.12
N TYR A 193 5.99 3.64 -20.04
CA TYR A 193 5.37 3.90 -18.74
C TYR A 193 4.70 5.27 -18.74
N MET A 194 3.48 5.37 -18.20
CA MET A 194 2.80 6.62 -17.91
C MET A 194 2.24 6.59 -16.48
N GLY A 195 2.74 7.43 -15.59
CA GLY A 195 2.31 7.40 -14.18
C GLY A 195 3.07 8.38 -13.30
N SER A 196 2.90 8.29 -11.97
CA SER A 196 3.64 9.15 -11.04
C SER A 196 5.11 8.76 -10.93
N LEU A 197 5.94 9.72 -10.53
CA LEU A 197 7.36 9.50 -10.27
C LEU A 197 7.58 8.57 -9.08
N SER A 198 6.78 8.72 -8.01
CA SER A 198 6.82 7.85 -6.83
C SER A 198 6.63 6.39 -7.21
N ARG A 199 5.63 6.10 -8.06
CA ARG A 199 5.30 4.74 -8.44
C ARG A 199 6.43 4.10 -9.24
N LYS A 200 6.97 4.87 -10.20
CA LYS A 200 8.10 4.43 -11.02
C LYS A 200 9.34 4.15 -10.18
N PHE A 201 9.66 5.06 -9.25
CA PHE A 201 10.80 4.92 -8.35
C PHE A 201 10.69 3.67 -7.48
N PHE A 202 9.56 3.46 -6.80
CA PHE A 202 9.40 2.27 -5.96
C PHE A 202 9.38 0.98 -6.78
N ASP A 203 8.76 1.00 -7.97
CA ASP A 203 8.84 -0.12 -8.93
C ASP A 203 10.28 -0.51 -9.23
N GLU A 204 11.11 0.47 -9.57
CA GLU A 204 12.51 0.20 -9.88
C GLU A 204 13.36 -0.14 -8.66
N LEU A 205 13.03 0.43 -7.50
CA LEU A 205 13.72 0.15 -6.24
C LEU A 205 13.62 -1.34 -5.91
N TYR A 206 12.40 -1.89 -5.79
CA TYR A 206 12.27 -3.31 -5.46
C TYR A 206 12.67 -4.22 -6.64
N LEU A 207 12.49 -3.81 -7.91
CA LEU A 207 12.95 -4.61 -9.05
C LEU A 207 14.48 -4.71 -9.13
N SER A 208 15.18 -3.62 -8.83
CA SER A 208 16.64 -3.59 -8.77
C SER A 208 17.14 -4.54 -7.69
N LEU A 209 16.47 -4.57 -6.53
CA LEU A 209 16.83 -5.49 -5.45
C LEU A 209 16.68 -6.96 -5.85
N LEU A 210 15.56 -7.29 -6.51
CA LEU A 210 15.20 -8.68 -6.83
C LEU A 210 15.93 -9.22 -8.05
N SER A 211 16.18 -8.38 -9.06
CA SER A 211 16.69 -8.82 -10.36
C SER A 211 18.17 -8.53 -10.54
N SER A 212 18.65 -7.41 -10.01
CA SER A 212 19.99 -6.88 -10.27
C SER A 212 20.59 -6.19 -9.03
N PRO A 213 20.72 -6.88 -7.88
CA PRO A 213 21.18 -6.25 -6.63
C PRO A 213 22.61 -5.68 -6.70
N ARG A 214 23.37 -6.01 -7.75
CA ARG A 214 24.73 -5.50 -8.01
C ARG A 214 24.77 -4.33 -9.01
N ALA A 215 23.62 -3.81 -9.39
CA ALA A 215 23.49 -2.71 -10.36
C ALA A 215 22.43 -1.71 -9.88
N GLY A 216 22.28 -0.62 -10.64
CA GLY A 216 21.31 0.43 -10.33
C GLY A 216 21.53 1.04 -8.94
N TYR A 217 20.43 1.21 -8.20
CA TYR A 217 20.41 1.82 -6.87
C TYR A 217 21.27 1.10 -5.81
N PHE A 218 21.53 -0.21 -5.98
CA PHE A 218 22.24 -1.03 -4.98
C PHE A 218 23.66 -1.42 -5.39
N ARG A 219 24.22 -0.73 -6.39
CA ARG A 219 25.61 -0.95 -6.85
C ARG A 219 26.65 -0.86 -5.73
N TYR A 220 26.36 -0.13 -4.65
CA TYR A 220 27.24 0.01 -3.49
C TYR A 220 26.62 -0.58 -2.21
N GLY A 221 25.72 -1.56 -2.33
CA GLY A 221 24.99 -2.16 -1.21
C GLY A 221 23.62 -1.52 -0.97
N LEU A 222 22.92 -2.01 0.07
CA LEU A 222 21.57 -1.56 0.42
C LEU A 222 21.62 -0.20 1.11
N ILE A 223 21.11 0.82 0.44
CA ILE A 223 21.09 2.20 0.91
C ILE A 223 19.74 2.56 1.52
N ARG A 224 19.75 3.30 2.62
CA ARG A 224 18.55 3.90 3.20
C ARG A 224 18.08 5.06 2.33
N VAL A 225 16.77 5.15 2.10
CA VAL A 225 16.15 6.18 1.26
C VAL A 225 15.14 6.98 2.09
N LEU A 226 15.32 8.30 2.12
CA LEU A 226 14.33 9.26 2.63
C LEU A 226 13.54 9.82 1.45
N ALA A 227 12.31 9.34 1.25
CA ALA A 227 11.51 9.64 0.07
C ALA A 227 10.35 10.58 0.40
N TRP A 228 10.37 11.79 -0.14
CA TRP A 228 9.24 12.70 -0.15
C TRP A 228 8.30 12.33 -1.30
N ILE A 229 7.03 12.06 -0.99
CA ILE A 229 5.99 11.74 -1.96
C ILE A 229 4.79 12.69 -1.78
N PRO A 230 3.98 12.93 -2.83
CA PRO A 230 2.68 13.56 -2.65
C PRO A 230 1.81 12.76 -1.67
N ASP A 231 1.21 13.44 -0.69
CA ASP A 231 0.49 12.78 0.41
C ASP A 231 -0.68 11.91 -0.08
N HIS A 232 -1.36 12.32 -1.15
CA HIS A 232 -2.48 11.58 -1.74
C HIS A 232 -2.06 10.23 -2.34
N GLU A 233 -0.77 10.01 -2.63
CA GLU A 233 -0.27 8.72 -3.14
C GLU A 233 0.13 7.75 -2.02
N LYS A 234 0.24 8.20 -0.76
CA LYS A 234 0.89 7.42 0.31
C LYS A 234 0.21 6.10 0.63
N ASP A 235 -1.10 6.02 0.48
CA ASP A 235 -1.85 4.77 0.67
C ASP A 235 -1.43 3.68 -0.33
N SER A 236 -0.73 4.07 -1.41
CA SER A 236 -0.17 3.10 -2.34
C SER A 236 1.04 2.35 -1.84
N TYR A 237 1.76 2.94 -0.89
CA TYR A 237 3.03 2.43 -0.40
C TYR A 237 2.92 1.98 1.05
N ILE A 238 2.17 2.72 1.88
CA ILE A 238 1.97 2.46 3.30
C ILE A 238 0.49 2.65 3.71
N PRO A 239 -0.42 1.77 3.25
CA PRO A 239 -1.84 1.88 3.55
C PRO A 239 -2.11 1.67 5.04
N ARG A 240 -3.07 2.44 5.56
CA ARG A 240 -3.51 2.32 6.96
C ARG A 240 -4.48 1.15 7.18
N THR A 241 -5.17 0.68 6.15
CA THR A 241 -6.12 -0.45 6.17
C THR A 241 -5.79 -1.45 5.07
N VAL A 242 -6.03 -2.74 5.32
CA VAL A 242 -5.83 -3.77 4.29
C VAL A 242 -6.75 -3.58 3.09
N HIS A 243 -7.81 -2.78 3.24
CA HIS A 243 -8.69 -2.45 2.11
C HIS A 243 -7.96 -1.66 1.01
N ALA A 244 -7.02 -0.80 1.39
CA ALA A 244 -6.23 0.04 0.48
C ALA A 244 -4.96 -0.66 -0.03
N ARG A 245 -4.62 -1.85 0.49
CA ARG A 245 -3.42 -2.61 0.08
C ARG A 245 -3.53 -3.02 -1.39
N HIS A 246 -2.41 -3.02 -2.10
CA HIS A 246 -2.31 -3.52 -3.48
C HIS A 246 -0.89 -4.03 -3.77
N LYS A 247 -0.61 -4.40 -5.04
CA LYS A 247 0.67 -4.99 -5.47
C LYS A 247 1.89 -4.24 -4.92
N GLN A 248 1.91 -2.91 -5.01
CA GLN A 248 3.03 -2.09 -4.52
C GLN A 248 3.31 -2.31 -3.06
N THR A 249 2.27 -2.26 -2.25
CA THR A 249 2.39 -2.46 -0.82
C THR A 249 3.00 -3.82 -0.51
N VAL A 250 2.52 -4.89 -1.17
CA VAL A 250 3.06 -6.24 -0.93
C VAL A 250 4.53 -6.33 -1.34
N MET A 251 4.89 -5.77 -2.50
CA MET A 251 6.28 -5.77 -2.96
C MET A 251 7.19 -5.00 -2.00
N LEU A 252 6.76 -3.82 -1.52
CA LEU A 252 7.53 -3.03 -0.56
C LEU A 252 7.62 -3.74 0.80
N GLU A 253 6.51 -4.26 1.35
CA GLU A 253 6.54 -5.05 2.60
C GLU A 253 7.47 -6.27 2.52
N ALA A 254 7.67 -6.82 1.32
CA ALA A 254 8.57 -7.94 1.04
C ALA A 254 10.04 -7.55 0.95
N THR A 255 10.32 -6.34 0.50
CA THR A 255 11.67 -5.92 0.10
C THR A 255 12.24 -4.81 0.96
N THR A 256 11.44 -4.16 1.79
CA THR A 256 11.83 -3.01 2.60
C THR A 256 11.18 -3.01 3.98
N ASP A 257 11.84 -2.34 4.92
CA ASP A 257 11.21 -1.76 6.10
C ASP A 257 10.85 -0.30 5.75
N ILE A 258 9.56 -0.02 5.67
CA ILE A 258 9.02 1.28 5.28
C ILE A 258 8.20 1.90 6.42
N THR A 259 8.46 3.16 6.73
CA THR A 259 7.75 3.89 7.79
C THR A 259 7.39 5.31 7.35
N GLU A 260 6.20 5.80 7.74
CA GLU A 260 5.79 7.20 7.54
C GLU A 260 6.38 8.04 8.69
N VAL A 261 7.28 8.97 8.38
CA VAL A 261 7.93 9.86 9.35
C VAL A 261 7.09 11.12 9.56
N ALA A 262 6.57 11.67 8.46
CA ALA A 262 5.70 12.84 8.45
C ALA A 262 4.68 12.72 7.32
N GLY A 263 3.50 13.30 7.49
CA GLY A 263 2.45 13.34 6.48
C GLY A 263 1.18 14.02 6.96
N ALA A 264 0.21 14.20 6.08
CA ALA A 264 -1.05 14.85 6.41
C ALA A 264 -1.95 13.96 7.28
N SER A 265 -2.84 14.61 8.03
CA SER A 265 -3.83 13.97 8.92
C SER A 265 -4.71 12.95 8.19
N ALA A 266 -5.17 11.93 8.92
CA ALA A 266 -6.11 10.93 8.42
C ALA A 266 -7.49 11.49 8.03
N GLU A 267 -7.88 12.64 8.58
CA GLU A 267 -9.26 13.17 8.46
C GLU A 267 -9.64 13.58 7.03
N THR A 268 -8.65 13.91 6.18
CA THR A 268 -8.86 14.32 4.79
C THR A 268 -9.32 13.17 3.87
N ARG A 269 -9.36 11.93 4.38
CA ARG A 269 -9.56 10.73 3.56
C ARG A 269 -11.03 10.34 3.42
N SER A 270 -11.33 9.72 2.27
CA SER A 270 -12.60 9.05 1.98
C SER A 270 -12.91 7.97 3.02
N THR A 271 -14.19 7.86 3.40
CA THR A 271 -14.69 6.88 4.39
C THR A 271 -14.35 5.43 4.05
N ARG A 272 -14.21 5.08 2.76
CA ARG A 272 -13.84 3.72 2.31
C ARG A 272 -12.43 3.29 2.74
N TYR A 273 -11.52 4.25 2.89
CA TYR A 273 -10.13 3.99 3.28
C TYR A 273 -9.88 4.25 4.77
N ARG A 274 -10.92 4.58 5.54
CA ARG A 274 -10.82 4.72 7.00
C ARG A 274 -10.83 3.34 7.65
N LYS A 275 -9.97 3.14 8.64
CA LYS A 275 -10.01 1.97 9.53
C LYS A 275 -11.24 2.08 10.42
N TRP A 276 -11.68 0.96 10.99
CA TRP A 276 -12.71 0.99 12.04
C TRP A 276 -12.20 1.85 13.22
N PRO A 277 -12.90 2.93 13.64
CA PRO A 277 -12.35 3.88 14.60
C PRO A 277 -11.96 3.26 15.95
N ASP A 278 -12.71 2.26 16.43
CA ASP A 278 -12.40 1.60 17.71
C ASP A 278 -11.06 0.84 17.65
N LEU A 279 -10.76 0.19 16.51
CA LEU A 279 -9.46 -0.45 16.28
C LEU A 279 -8.36 0.61 16.15
N GLU A 280 -8.62 1.72 15.48
CA GLU A 280 -7.63 2.80 15.35
C GLU A 280 -7.29 3.43 16.71
N LEU A 281 -8.28 3.63 17.60
CA LEU A 281 -8.03 4.07 18.97
C LEU A 281 -7.19 3.08 19.78
N GLU A 282 -7.41 1.78 19.61
CA GLU A 282 -6.57 0.73 20.19
C GLU A 282 -5.12 0.82 19.68
N GLU A 283 -4.94 0.98 18.37
CA GLU A 283 -3.61 1.16 17.75
C GLU A 283 -2.89 2.38 18.30
N LEU A 284 -3.58 3.52 18.39
CA LEU A 284 -3.04 4.75 18.95
C LEU A 284 -2.53 4.53 20.38
N ALA A 285 -3.33 3.89 21.24
CA ALA A 285 -2.95 3.62 22.62
C ALA A 285 -1.71 2.73 22.75
N VAL A 286 -1.57 1.72 21.88
CA VAL A 286 -0.40 0.82 21.85
C VAL A 286 0.85 1.58 21.39
N ILE A 287 0.75 2.43 20.38
CA ILE A 287 1.88 3.19 19.86
C ILE A 287 2.31 4.28 20.85
N ASP A 288 1.36 4.97 21.47
CA ASP A 288 1.64 5.91 22.57
C ASP A 288 2.38 5.23 23.72
N ALA A 289 2.06 3.97 24.03
CA ALA A 289 2.79 3.20 25.02
C ALA A 289 4.24 2.93 24.58
N ARG A 290 4.45 2.47 23.34
CA ARG A 290 5.80 2.21 22.79
C ARG A 290 6.66 3.48 22.74
N ALA A 291 6.10 4.58 22.25
CA ALA A 291 6.81 5.85 22.08
C ALA A 291 7.17 6.52 23.43
N ARG A 292 6.53 6.15 24.54
CA ARG A 292 6.91 6.61 25.89
C ARG A 292 8.23 6.01 26.34
N ASP A 293 8.53 4.79 25.93
CA ASP A 293 9.68 4.03 26.42
C ASP A 293 10.97 4.33 25.63
N VAL A 294 10.86 4.97 24.45
CA VAL A 294 12.00 5.27 23.58
C VAL A 294 12.30 6.78 23.53
N PRO A 295 13.48 7.22 23.99
CA PRO A 295 13.91 8.63 23.89
C PRO A 295 13.91 9.12 22.43
N GLY A 296 13.35 10.30 22.19
CA GLY A 296 13.29 10.93 20.85
C GLY A 296 12.09 10.51 19.98
N GLN A 297 11.35 9.47 20.38
CA GLN A 297 10.18 8.99 19.64
C GLN A 297 8.86 9.67 20.03
N ARG A 298 8.85 10.43 21.13
CA ARG A 298 7.67 11.20 21.55
C ARG A 298 7.32 12.27 20.51
N THR A 299 6.09 12.26 20.02
CA THR A 299 5.59 13.28 19.09
C THR A 299 5.29 14.59 19.83
N PRO A 300 5.79 15.75 19.36
CA PRO A 300 5.44 17.05 19.90
C PRO A 300 3.93 17.29 19.84
N LYS A 301 3.35 17.95 20.86
CA LYS A 301 1.91 18.26 20.87
C LYS A 301 1.46 19.06 19.65
N SER A 302 2.33 19.91 19.12
CA SER A 302 2.12 20.70 17.92
C SER A 302 2.12 19.89 16.63
N ARG A 303 2.45 18.59 16.66
CA ARG A 303 2.56 17.69 15.51
C ARG A 303 1.75 16.41 15.68
N LEU A 304 0.95 16.31 16.75
CA LEU A 304 0.08 15.16 17.00
C LEU A 304 -1.12 15.23 16.06
N ASP A 305 -1.47 14.08 15.50
CA ASP A 305 -2.73 13.93 14.76
C ASP A 305 -3.91 13.92 15.73
N MET A 306 -5.07 14.33 15.22
CA MET A 306 -6.30 14.24 15.98
C MET A 306 -6.74 12.78 16.02
N PRO A 307 -7.09 12.24 17.21
CA PRO A 307 -7.63 10.89 17.28
C PRO A 307 -8.95 10.84 16.49
N PRO A 308 -9.23 9.72 15.79
CA PRO A 308 -10.46 9.62 15.03
C PRO A 308 -11.66 9.74 15.99
N PRO A 309 -12.66 10.55 15.65
CA PRO A 309 -13.87 10.61 16.45
C PRO A 309 -14.62 9.28 16.36
N ARG A 310 -15.48 9.01 17.35
CA ARG A 310 -16.18 7.73 17.41
C ARG A 310 -17.11 7.55 16.22
N GLU A 311 -17.31 6.30 15.81
CA GLU A 311 -18.31 5.97 14.81
C GLU A 311 -19.71 6.29 15.35
N LEU A 312 -20.52 7.04 14.59
CA LEU A 312 -21.89 7.39 14.98
C LEU A 312 -22.71 6.16 15.36
N LEU A 313 -22.54 5.06 14.61
CA LEU A 313 -23.29 3.83 14.82
C LEU A 313 -22.88 3.06 16.09
N SER A 314 -21.71 3.35 16.65
CA SER A 314 -21.27 2.81 17.95
C SER A 314 -21.85 3.59 19.14
N ILE A 315 -22.43 4.76 18.90
CA ILE A 315 -23.06 5.58 19.94
C ILE A 315 -24.53 5.19 20.08
N GLU A 316 -24.95 4.89 21.31
CA GLU A 316 -26.37 4.64 21.59
C GLU A 316 -27.18 5.90 21.19
N PRO A 317 -28.17 5.77 20.27
CA PRO A 317 -28.73 6.91 19.53
C PRO A 317 -29.79 7.68 20.33
N THR A 318 -29.46 8.06 21.56
CA THR A 318 -30.30 8.93 22.37
C THR A 318 -29.94 10.39 22.11
N PRO A 319 -30.91 11.31 22.09
CA PRO A 319 -30.63 12.74 21.96
C PRO A 319 -29.70 13.30 23.04
N ARG A 320 -29.54 12.61 24.19
CA ARG A 320 -28.58 12.98 25.22
C ARG A 320 -27.15 12.60 24.82
N ASN A 321 -26.95 11.38 24.34
CA ASN A 321 -25.63 10.88 23.94
C ASN A 321 -25.16 11.60 22.67
N LEU A 322 -26.03 11.75 21.67
CA LEU A 322 -25.71 12.45 20.42
C LEU A 322 -25.35 13.93 20.60
N ARG A 323 -25.81 14.60 21.67
CA ARG A 323 -25.39 15.98 22.00
C ARG A 323 -24.04 16.06 22.71
N LYS A 324 -23.63 14.96 23.36
CA LYS A 324 -22.40 14.92 24.18
C LYS A 324 -21.23 14.28 23.45
N ALA A 325 -21.53 13.37 22.52
CA ALA A 325 -20.54 12.59 21.82
C ALA A 325 -19.94 13.40 20.69
N ASP A 326 -18.64 13.23 20.51
CA ASP A 326 -17.91 13.68 19.34
C ASP A 326 -17.86 12.53 18.31
N PHE A 327 -18.41 12.76 17.12
CA PHE A 327 -18.51 11.78 16.05
C PHE A 327 -18.47 12.49 14.69
N THR A 328 -17.97 11.80 13.65
CA THR A 328 -18.10 12.26 12.26
C THR A 328 -19.19 11.48 11.55
N SER A 329 -20.13 12.18 10.91
CA SER A 329 -21.15 11.54 10.09
C SER A 329 -21.85 12.54 9.17
N ASP A 330 -22.08 12.15 7.92
CA ASP A 330 -22.92 12.88 6.97
C ASP A 330 -24.42 12.59 7.16
N ALA A 331 -24.79 11.99 8.29
CA ALA A 331 -26.15 11.58 8.59
C ALA A 331 -27.07 12.79 8.86
N GLU A 332 -27.76 13.26 7.82
CA GLU A 332 -28.74 14.36 7.88
C GLU A 332 -29.86 14.16 8.93
N TRP A 333 -30.14 12.91 9.29
CA TRP A 333 -31.15 12.61 10.31
C TRP A 333 -30.74 13.07 11.72
N VAL A 334 -29.44 13.20 12.00
CA VAL A 334 -28.96 13.55 13.35
C VAL A 334 -29.31 15.00 13.71
N PRO A 335 -28.97 16.03 12.90
CA PRO A 335 -29.41 17.39 13.17
C PRO A 335 -30.93 17.50 13.31
N ARG A 336 -31.68 16.85 12.42
CA ARG A 336 -33.15 16.87 12.44
C ARG A 336 -33.72 16.23 13.72
N LEU A 337 -33.16 15.12 14.17
CA LEU A 337 -33.59 14.48 15.42
C LEU A 337 -33.36 15.40 16.62
N LEU A 338 -32.22 16.08 16.69
CA LEU A 338 -31.87 16.97 17.81
C LEU A 338 -32.73 18.25 17.82
N GLU A 339 -33.08 18.76 16.65
CA GLU A 339 -34.04 19.85 16.48
C GLU A 339 -35.41 19.46 17.01
N LEU A 340 -35.96 18.34 16.53
CA LEU A 340 -37.26 17.81 16.96
C LEU A 340 -37.29 17.52 18.46
N ASP A 341 -36.21 16.94 19.00
CA ASP A 341 -36.09 16.67 20.44
C ASP A 341 -36.21 17.96 21.26
N SER A 342 -35.58 19.04 20.80
CA SER A 342 -35.63 20.37 21.44
C SER A 342 -37.02 20.99 21.33
N GLN A 343 -37.66 20.91 20.16
CA GLN A 343 -39.02 21.40 19.96
C GLN A 343 -40.04 20.65 20.81
N ILE A 344 -39.92 19.32 20.91
CA ILE A 344 -40.83 18.49 21.73
C ILE A 344 -40.62 18.79 23.22
N LYS A 345 -39.37 18.97 23.66
CA LYS A 345 -39.07 19.35 25.05
C LYS A 345 -39.73 20.69 25.44
N GLN A 346 -39.77 21.65 24.52
CA GLN A 346 -40.43 22.95 24.73
C GLN A 346 -41.97 22.85 24.66
N LYS A 347 -42.51 22.24 23.61
CA LYS A 347 -43.97 22.20 23.36
C LYS A 347 -44.72 21.17 24.22
N PHE A 348 -44.06 20.08 24.62
CA PHE A 348 -44.69 18.96 25.33
C PHE A 348 -43.84 18.47 26.53
N PRO A 349 -43.57 19.31 27.54
CA PRO A 349 -42.62 19.01 28.62
C PRO A 349 -43.05 17.83 29.52
N HIS A 350 -44.35 17.63 29.75
CA HIS A 350 -44.86 16.50 30.52
C HIS A 350 -44.71 15.17 29.78
N TRP A 351 -44.99 15.18 28.46
CA TRP A 351 -44.79 14.02 27.60
C TRP A 351 -43.30 13.67 27.52
N TYR A 352 -42.43 14.68 27.34
CA TYR A 352 -40.98 14.50 27.27
C TYR A 352 -40.40 13.89 28.55
N ARG A 353 -40.88 14.31 29.74
CA ARG A 353 -40.47 13.72 31.02
C ARG A 353 -40.75 12.21 31.10
N ARG A 354 -41.88 11.76 30.56
CA ARG A 354 -42.22 10.33 30.50
C ARG A 354 -41.31 9.54 29.57
N TYR A 355 -40.84 10.15 28.48
CA TYR A 355 -39.81 9.55 27.64
C TYR A 355 -38.46 9.49 28.35
N ALA A 356 -38.04 10.59 28.97
CA ALA A 356 -36.76 10.68 29.71
C ALA A 356 -36.68 9.69 30.90
N SER A 357 -37.82 9.23 31.42
CA SER A 357 -37.88 8.17 32.45
C SER A 357 -37.77 6.74 31.89
N GLY A 358 -37.42 6.57 30.60
CA GLY A 358 -37.17 5.26 29.99
C GLY A 358 -38.43 4.50 29.53
N GLN A 359 -39.59 5.14 29.42
CA GLN A 359 -40.77 4.48 28.86
C GLN A 359 -40.54 4.14 27.38
N SER A 360 -40.87 2.91 26.99
CA SER A 360 -40.78 2.45 25.60
C SER A 360 -41.54 3.38 24.65
N ILE A 361 -40.93 3.73 23.51
CA ILE A 361 -41.53 4.57 22.45
C ILE A 361 -42.90 4.05 22.02
N ARG A 362 -43.08 2.71 21.98
CA ARG A 362 -44.37 2.08 21.64
C ARG A 362 -45.48 2.42 22.64
N LYS A 363 -45.13 2.73 23.89
CA LYS A 363 -46.05 3.07 24.97
C LYS A 363 -46.27 4.59 25.13
N LEU A 364 -45.51 5.42 24.41
CA LEU A 364 -45.55 6.89 24.57
C LEU A 364 -46.70 7.58 23.81
N GLY A 365 -47.45 6.87 22.96
CA GLY A 365 -48.63 7.40 22.27
C GLY A 365 -48.31 8.63 21.41
N LEU A 366 -47.65 8.43 20.27
CA LEU A 366 -47.23 9.49 19.33
C LEU A 366 -48.44 10.10 18.61
N LYS A 367 -48.96 11.22 19.14
CA LYS A 367 -50.20 11.84 18.63
C LYS A 367 -49.93 12.92 17.60
N THR A 368 -48.96 13.79 17.84
CA THR A 368 -48.69 14.95 16.98
C THR A 368 -47.73 14.60 15.83
N PRO A 369 -47.77 15.33 14.70
CA PRO A 369 -46.83 15.11 13.58
C PRO A 369 -45.36 15.15 14.04
N LEU A 370 -45.00 16.12 14.88
CA LEU A 370 -43.65 16.27 15.45
C LEU A 370 -43.24 15.03 16.28
N GLN A 371 -44.13 14.52 17.13
CA GLN A 371 -43.87 13.31 17.93
C GLN A 371 -43.72 12.07 17.05
N LYS A 372 -44.51 11.96 15.98
CA LYS A 372 -44.45 10.84 15.03
C LYS A 372 -43.11 10.84 14.29
N GLU A 373 -42.72 11.96 13.70
CA GLU A 373 -41.44 12.12 12.98
C GLU A 373 -40.25 11.82 13.90
N TRP A 374 -40.22 12.43 15.09
CA TRP A 374 -39.18 12.18 16.08
C TRP A 374 -39.10 10.70 16.47
N GLY A 375 -40.25 10.07 16.70
CA GLY A 375 -40.33 8.66 17.07
C GLY A 375 -39.92 7.72 15.94
N GLU A 376 -40.11 8.11 14.68
CA GLU A 376 -39.66 7.39 13.48
C GLU A 376 -38.15 7.47 13.31
N LEU A 377 -37.58 8.67 13.38
CA LEU A 377 -36.13 8.87 13.31
C LEU A 377 -35.42 8.11 14.43
N LEU A 378 -35.93 8.20 15.65
CA LEU A 378 -35.36 7.49 16.79
C LEU A 378 -35.49 5.96 16.65
N ARG A 379 -36.61 5.45 16.11
CA ARG A 379 -36.77 4.01 15.81
C ARG A 379 -35.79 3.54 14.75
N ARG A 380 -35.61 4.31 13.67
CA ARG A 380 -34.64 4.04 12.62
C ARG A 380 -33.23 4.00 13.20
N ALA A 381 -32.83 5.04 13.93
CA ALA A 381 -31.53 5.14 14.57
C ALA A 381 -31.25 3.96 15.52
N ASN A 382 -32.21 3.60 16.38
CA ASN A 382 -32.10 2.44 17.27
C ASN A 382 -31.96 1.12 16.51
N THR A 383 -32.67 0.96 15.40
CA THR A 383 -32.59 -0.27 14.58
C THR A 383 -31.23 -0.35 13.89
N THR A 384 -30.76 0.75 13.29
CA THR A 384 -29.44 0.83 12.66
C THR A 384 -28.34 0.55 13.69
N HIS A 385 -28.35 1.24 14.84
CA HIS A 385 -27.41 1.00 15.93
C HIS A 385 -27.41 -0.47 16.38
N LYS A 386 -28.58 -1.05 16.70
CA LYS A 386 -28.66 -2.46 17.15
C LYS A 386 -28.14 -3.44 16.10
N THR A 387 -28.48 -3.24 14.83
CA THR A 387 -28.01 -4.12 13.76
C THR A 387 -26.52 -3.97 13.49
N HIS A 388 -25.97 -2.76 13.64
CA HIS A 388 -24.53 -2.49 13.57
C HIS A 388 -23.79 -3.11 14.76
N MET A 389 -24.30 -2.96 15.98
CA MET A 389 -23.70 -3.57 17.18
C MET A 389 -23.66 -5.10 17.12
N LYS A 390 -24.65 -5.75 16.47
CA LYS A 390 -24.57 -7.19 16.16
C LYS A 390 -23.41 -7.52 15.21
N ALA A 391 -23.12 -6.64 14.27
CA ALA A 391 -21.98 -6.80 13.37
C ALA A 391 -20.66 -6.67 14.13
N VAL A 392 -20.55 -5.65 15.00
CA VAL A 392 -19.40 -5.46 15.92
C VAL A 392 -19.22 -6.68 16.83
N GLU A 393 -20.30 -7.24 17.36
CA GLU A 393 -20.26 -8.46 18.18
C GLU A 393 -19.65 -9.64 17.40
N LEU A 394 -20.06 -9.85 16.14
CA LEU A 394 -19.49 -10.90 15.28
C LEU A 394 -18.00 -10.66 14.97
N VAL A 395 -17.58 -9.41 14.75
CA VAL A 395 -16.16 -9.06 14.58
C VAL A 395 -15.36 -9.47 15.82
N ASN A 396 -15.87 -9.15 17.01
CA ASN A 396 -15.21 -9.50 18.27
C ASN A 396 -15.17 -11.01 18.52
N GLN A 397 -16.26 -11.73 18.20
CA GLN A 397 -16.31 -13.20 18.30
C GLN A 397 -15.27 -13.86 17.37
N GLU A 398 -15.14 -13.37 16.14
CA GLU A 398 -14.14 -13.87 15.18
C GLU A 398 -12.72 -13.57 15.67
N ARG A 399 -12.45 -12.35 16.13
CA ARG A 399 -11.15 -11.95 16.70
C ARG A 399 -10.76 -12.81 17.89
N GLN A 400 -11.70 -13.06 18.81
CA GLN A 400 -11.50 -13.93 19.96
C GLN A 400 -11.22 -15.38 19.54
N LEU A 401 -11.99 -15.93 18.60
CA LEU A 401 -11.79 -17.27 18.08
C LEU A 401 -10.38 -17.44 17.51
N ILE A 402 -9.91 -16.49 16.69
CA ILE A 402 -8.57 -16.53 16.11
C ILE A 402 -7.49 -16.48 17.20
N SER A 403 -7.68 -15.63 18.21
CA SER A 403 -6.74 -15.51 19.34
C SER A 403 -6.62 -16.81 20.13
N GLU A 404 -7.77 -17.42 20.48
CA GLU A 404 -7.84 -18.71 21.17
C GLU A 404 -7.18 -19.82 20.34
N TRP A 405 -7.52 -19.90 19.05
CA TRP A 405 -6.95 -20.89 18.13
C TRP A 405 -5.43 -20.76 18.04
N LYS A 406 -4.92 -19.53 17.87
CA LYS A 406 -3.47 -19.25 17.88
C LYS A 406 -2.82 -19.65 19.20
N SER A 407 -3.48 -19.42 20.33
CA SER A 407 -2.96 -19.77 21.65
C SER A 407 -2.84 -21.28 21.85
N GLU A 408 -3.88 -22.03 21.47
CA GLU A 408 -3.88 -23.49 21.57
C GLU A 408 -2.80 -24.13 20.69
N ILE A 409 -2.60 -23.63 19.46
CA ILE A 409 -1.51 -24.09 18.59
C ILE A 409 -0.14 -23.89 19.24
N ARG A 410 0.10 -22.72 19.86
CA ARG A 410 1.38 -22.42 20.53
C ARG A 410 1.61 -23.28 21.77
N ASN A 411 0.55 -23.70 22.46
CA ASN A 411 0.64 -24.52 23.67
C ASN A 411 0.74 -26.02 23.36
N ALA A 412 0.39 -26.44 22.15
CA ALA A 412 0.48 -27.83 21.73
C ALA A 412 1.94 -28.29 21.57
N LYS A 413 2.26 -29.49 22.07
CA LYS A 413 3.64 -30.03 22.11
C LYS A 413 4.30 -30.11 20.73
N ASP A 414 3.53 -30.37 19.68
CA ASP A 414 4.00 -30.46 18.29
C ASP A 414 3.48 -29.32 17.41
N HIS A 415 2.94 -28.24 17.99
CA HIS A 415 2.19 -27.20 17.26
C HIS A 415 0.99 -27.75 16.46
N HIS A 416 0.55 -28.97 16.77
CA HIS A 416 -0.63 -29.62 16.20
C HIS A 416 -1.73 -29.72 17.23
N LEU A 417 -2.93 -29.28 16.85
CA LEU A 417 -4.10 -29.35 17.70
C LEU A 417 -4.62 -30.79 17.78
N ASP A 418 -5.22 -31.10 18.93
CA ASP A 418 -6.06 -32.28 19.04
C ASP A 418 -7.30 -32.15 18.13
N SER A 419 -7.71 -33.27 17.53
CA SER A 419 -8.76 -33.30 16.52
C SER A 419 -10.12 -32.84 17.07
N GLU A 420 -10.43 -33.09 18.35
CA GLU A 420 -11.71 -32.65 18.95
C GLU A 420 -11.71 -31.13 19.15
N THR A 421 -10.58 -30.59 19.61
CA THR A 421 -10.41 -29.15 19.83
C THR A 421 -10.48 -28.39 18.51
N GLU A 422 -9.79 -28.89 17.48
CA GLU A 422 -9.85 -28.32 16.14
C GLU A 422 -11.27 -28.31 15.58
N HIS A 423 -12.00 -29.42 15.70
CA HIS A 423 -13.39 -29.51 15.23
C HIS A 423 -14.32 -28.54 15.97
N SER A 424 -14.11 -28.32 17.27
CA SER A 424 -14.84 -27.32 18.06
C SER A 424 -14.63 -25.90 17.53
N PHE A 425 -13.38 -25.53 17.20
CA PHE A 425 -13.08 -24.24 16.59
C PHE A 425 -13.68 -24.09 15.19
N GLN A 426 -13.60 -25.13 14.35
CA GLN A 426 -14.21 -25.15 13.02
C GLN A 426 -15.73 -24.91 13.11
N LYS A 427 -16.43 -25.59 14.02
CA LYS A 427 -17.87 -25.40 14.24
C LYS A 427 -18.22 -23.98 14.67
N ARG A 428 -17.40 -23.35 15.52
CA ARG A 428 -17.58 -21.95 15.92
C ARG A 428 -17.37 -21.00 14.75
N ALA A 429 -16.33 -21.20 13.95
CA ALA A 429 -16.07 -20.40 12.76
C ALA A 429 -17.21 -20.53 11.73
N GLU A 430 -17.75 -21.73 11.52
CA GLU A 430 -18.90 -21.94 10.65
C GLU A 430 -20.15 -21.21 11.14
N ALA A 431 -20.42 -21.24 12.45
CA ALA A 431 -21.53 -20.50 13.05
C ALA A 431 -21.39 -18.99 12.85
N ILE A 432 -20.18 -18.44 13.04
CA ILE A 432 -19.89 -17.01 12.79
C ILE A 432 -20.11 -16.69 11.30
N LYS A 433 -19.61 -17.54 10.39
CA LYS A 433 -19.78 -17.38 8.94
C LYS A 433 -21.26 -17.34 8.53
N GLU A 434 -22.09 -18.23 9.06
CA GLU A 434 -23.53 -18.22 8.79
C GLU A 434 -24.22 -16.98 9.38
N ASN A 435 -23.84 -16.55 10.58
CA ASN A 435 -24.37 -15.33 11.19
C ASN A 435 -23.99 -14.07 10.40
N LEU A 436 -22.78 -14.00 9.83
CA LEU A 436 -22.34 -12.92 8.94
C LEU A 436 -23.19 -12.88 7.65
N LYS A 437 -23.56 -14.02 7.08
CA LYS A 437 -24.46 -14.08 5.92
C LYS A 437 -25.86 -13.53 6.23
N GLY A 438 -26.31 -13.67 7.47
CA GLY A 438 -27.59 -13.15 7.97
C GLY A 438 -27.62 -11.63 8.18
N LEU A 439 -26.48 -10.93 8.14
CA LEU A 439 -26.42 -9.47 8.22
C LEU A 439 -26.93 -8.82 6.93
N ASN A 440 -27.45 -7.59 7.05
CA ASN A 440 -27.69 -6.76 5.88
C ASN A 440 -26.37 -6.44 5.15
N ARG A 441 -26.46 -6.08 3.86
CA ARG A 441 -25.28 -5.82 3.01
C ARG A 441 -24.28 -4.83 3.63
N THR A 442 -24.76 -3.72 4.18
CA THR A 442 -23.90 -2.67 4.75
C THR A 442 -23.13 -3.17 5.96
N ASN A 443 -23.83 -3.79 6.92
CA ASN A 443 -23.22 -4.33 8.13
C ASN A 443 -22.31 -5.52 7.85
N ARG A 444 -22.63 -6.33 6.82
CA ARG A 444 -21.77 -7.42 6.37
C ARG A 444 -20.45 -6.88 5.81
N ILE A 445 -20.50 -5.90 4.91
CA ILE A 445 -19.29 -5.24 4.35
C ILE A 445 -18.44 -4.62 5.46
N PHE A 446 -19.08 -3.95 6.42
CA PHE A 446 -18.40 -3.42 7.61
C PHE A 446 -17.71 -4.53 8.40
N ALA A 447 -18.44 -5.58 8.79
CA ALA A 447 -17.90 -6.66 9.60
C ALA A 447 -16.76 -7.39 8.89
N GLU A 448 -16.93 -7.69 7.59
CA GLU A 448 -15.90 -8.28 6.76
C GLU A 448 -14.63 -7.41 6.76
N LYS A 449 -14.75 -6.11 6.52
CA LYS A 449 -13.61 -5.18 6.52
C LYS A 449 -12.95 -5.09 7.89
N ALA A 450 -13.72 -4.99 8.97
CA ALA A 450 -13.21 -4.90 10.33
C ALA A 450 -12.50 -6.20 10.75
N ILE A 451 -13.04 -7.38 10.42
CA ILE A 451 -12.38 -8.67 10.62
C ILE A 451 -11.03 -8.71 9.90
N ASP A 452 -10.98 -8.23 8.66
CA ASP A 452 -9.75 -8.20 7.88
C ASP A 452 -8.69 -7.26 8.48
N ASP A 453 -9.09 -6.06 8.91
CA ASP A 453 -8.20 -5.11 9.59
C ASP A 453 -7.71 -5.67 10.94
N CYS A 454 -8.58 -6.29 11.75
CA CYS A 454 -8.21 -6.96 13.00
C CYS A 454 -7.23 -8.12 12.76
N ARG A 455 -7.50 -8.98 11.76
CA ARG A 455 -6.59 -10.09 11.39
C ARG A 455 -5.20 -9.57 11.05
N ALA A 456 -5.10 -8.48 10.30
CA ALA A 456 -3.83 -7.89 9.92
C ALA A 456 -3.08 -7.25 11.10
N TRP A 457 -3.81 -6.62 12.03
CA TRP A 457 -3.26 -6.01 13.24
C TRP A 457 -2.77 -7.04 14.25
N ASP A 458 -3.56 -8.08 14.53
CA ASP A 458 -3.29 -9.10 15.55
C ASP A 458 -2.23 -10.15 15.14
N MET A 459 -1.57 -9.95 14.01
CA MET A 459 -0.41 -10.74 13.62
C MET A 459 0.84 -10.24 14.34
N SER A 460 1.80 -11.13 14.56
CA SER A 460 3.10 -10.80 15.14
C SER A 460 4.21 -11.26 14.19
N PRO A 461 4.87 -10.35 13.46
CA PRO A 461 4.58 -8.91 13.35
C PRO A 461 3.26 -8.62 12.60
N PRO A 462 2.67 -7.41 12.75
CA PRO A 462 1.49 -7.01 11.97
C PRO A 462 1.72 -7.08 10.47
N VAL A 463 0.66 -7.36 9.70
CA VAL A 463 0.74 -7.53 8.24
C VAL A 463 1.18 -6.24 7.55
N LEU A 464 0.51 -5.13 7.87
CA LEU A 464 0.77 -3.84 7.24
C LEU A 464 2.02 -3.17 7.83
N ALA A 465 2.88 -2.63 6.98
CA ALA A 465 4.03 -1.83 7.42
C ALA A 465 3.62 -0.65 8.32
N TRP A 466 2.47 0.00 8.01
CA TRP A 466 1.87 1.05 8.85
C TRP A 466 1.80 0.65 10.32
N ASN A 467 1.35 -0.57 10.60
CA ASN A 467 1.10 -1.08 11.95
C ASN A 467 2.38 -1.50 12.70
N ARG A 468 3.53 -1.49 12.03
CA ARG A 468 4.84 -1.81 12.62
C ARG A 468 5.56 -0.57 13.19
N ARG A 469 4.99 0.63 13.01
CA ARG A 469 5.58 1.90 13.47
C ARG A 469 5.83 1.92 14.97
N GLU A 470 6.94 2.52 15.35
CA GLU A 470 7.33 2.71 16.76
C GLU A 470 6.76 4.01 17.34
N ALA A 471 6.48 5.00 16.48
CA ALA A 471 5.94 6.32 16.85
C ALA A 471 4.89 6.80 15.84
N HIS A 472 4.09 7.80 16.25
CA HIS A 472 3.19 8.51 15.35
C HIS A 472 3.98 9.37 14.34
N PRO A 473 3.58 9.41 13.06
CA PRO A 473 4.10 10.37 12.10
C PRO A 473 3.86 11.80 12.59
N LEU A 474 4.75 12.71 12.21
CA LEU A 474 4.57 14.14 12.45
C LEU A 474 3.53 14.69 11.47
N VAL A 475 2.49 15.35 12.00
CA VAL A 475 1.49 16.00 11.14
C VAL A 475 2.10 17.22 10.45
N VAL A 476 1.91 17.29 9.14
CA VAL A 476 2.25 18.45 8.31
C VAL A 476 1.03 19.36 8.15
N TYR A 477 1.27 20.66 8.02
CA TYR A 477 0.24 21.69 7.96
C TYR A 477 0.27 22.51 6.66
N ASP A 478 -0.81 23.25 6.43
CA ASP A 478 -0.83 24.29 5.40
C ASP A 478 0.22 25.37 5.67
N GLY A 479 0.86 25.83 4.61
CA GLY A 479 1.94 26.83 4.67
C GLY A 479 3.34 26.25 4.86
N GLU A 480 3.47 24.93 5.04
CA GLU A 480 4.78 24.25 5.09
C GLU A 480 5.31 23.83 3.72
N PHE A 481 4.48 23.97 2.69
CA PHE A 481 4.76 23.70 1.28
C PHE A 481 4.39 24.92 0.41
N ASP A 482 4.86 24.93 -0.84
CA ASP A 482 4.72 26.05 -1.79
C ASP A 482 3.27 26.47 -2.09
N ALA A 483 2.31 25.54 -2.05
CA ALA A 483 0.90 25.85 -2.24
C ALA A 483 -0.01 25.12 -1.24
N PRO A 484 -1.19 25.69 -0.90
CA PRO A 484 -2.19 25.01 -0.09
C PRO A 484 -2.59 23.66 -0.68
N SER A 485 -2.90 22.69 0.19
CA SER A 485 -3.32 21.33 -0.19
C SER A 485 -2.31 20.50 -1.00
N ARG A 486 -1.07 20.99 -1.19
CA ARG A 486 0.05 20.24 -1.76
C ARG A 486 0.89 19.56 -0.67
N TYR A 487 0.23 18.80 0.20
CA TYR A 487 0.93 18.09 1.25
C TYR A 487 1.85 17.02 0.67
N MET A 488 3.01 16.85 1.31
CA MET A 488 3.89 15.70 1.08
C MET A 488 3.99 14.86 2.34
N ALA A 489 4.25 13.56 2.14
CA ALA A 489 4.64 12.65 3.19
C ALA A 489 6.12 12.27 3.01
N LEU A 490 6.83 12.15 4.12
CA LEU A 490 8.19 11.62 4.15
C LEU A 490 8.15 10.15 4.57
N LEU A 491 8.60 9.28 3.67
CA LEU A 491 8.77 7.86 3.92
C LEU A 491 10.25 7.54 4.17
N ASP A 492 10.53 6.84 5.26
CA ASP A 492 11.85 6.26 5.53
C ASP A 492 11.85 4.79 5.10
N VAL A 493 12.67 4.47 4.12
CA VAL A 493 12.67 3.20 3.39
C VAL A 493 14.05 2.55 3.51
N ILE A 494 14.09 1.39 4.15
CA ILE A 494 15.30 0.61 4.36
C ILE A 494 15.15 -0.74 3.63
N PRO A 495 15.84 -0.95 2.50
CA PRO A 495 15.79 -2.23 1.78
C PRO A 495 16.31 -3.40 2.61
N ARG A 496 15.71 -4.58 2.48
CA ARG A 496 16.11 -5.81 3.19
C ARG A 496 16.58 -6.90 2.23
N ALA A 497 17.56 -7.69 2.66
CA ALA A 497 18.08 -8.80 1.86
C ALA A 497 17.47 -10.17 2.20
N ASP A 498 16.57 -10.24 3.19
CA ASP A 498 16.00 -11.48 3.74
C ASP A 498 15.32 -12.31 2.65
N LEU A 499 14.50 -11.66 1.83
CA LEU A 499 13.79 -12.33 0.74
C LEU A 499 14.73 -12.91 -0.32
N ILE A 500 15.82 -12.21 -0.66
CA ILE A 500 16.75 -12.59 -1.74
C ILE A 500 17.31 -13.99 -1.50
N SER A 501 17.61 -14.33 -0.24
CA SER A 501 18.12 -15.65 0.13
C SER A 501 17.14 -16.80 -0.14
N ARG A 502 15.83 -16.51 -0.16
CA ARG A 502 14.77 -17.50 -0.35
C ARG A 502 14.37 -17.67 -1.81
N ILE A 503 14.44 -16.58 -2.58
CA ILE A 503 14.22 -16.54 -4.03
C ILE A 503 15.56 -16.40 -4.78
N ASP A 504 16.53 -17.22 -4.38
CA ASP A 504 17.93 -17.25 -4.82
C ASP A 504 18.13 -17.64 -6.30
N THR A 505 17.09 -18.14 -6.96
CA THR A 505 17.12 -18.54 -8.37
C THR A 505 16.21 -17.66 -9.21
N TYR A 506 16.57 -17.51 -10.47
CA TYR A 506 15.80 -16.72 -11.44
C TYR A 506 14.33 -17.20 -11.52
N ASP A 507 14.11 -18.51 -11.57
CA ASP A 507 12.78 -19.11 -11.62
C ASP A 507 11.93 -18.77 -10.39
N LYS A 508 12.48 -18.92 -9.17
CA LYS A 508 11.77 -18.55 -7.94
C LYS A 508 11.39 -17.06 -7.93
N MET A 509 12.29 -16.18 -8.37
CA MET A 509 12.04 -14.74 -8.46
C MET A 509 10.92 -14.42 -9.46
N VAL A 510 10.95 -15.02 -10.65
CA VAL A 510 9.90 -14.84 -11.67
C VAL A 510 8.56 -15.36 -11.18
N CYS A 511 8.54 -16.56 -10.59
CA CYS A 511 7.33 -17.14 -9.99
C CYS A 511 6.78 -16.25 -8.87
N PHE A 512 7.61 -15.80 -7.92
CA PHE A 512 7.18 -14.90 -6.84
C PHE A 512 6.53 -13.62 -7.38
N ARG A 513 7.17 -12.93 -8.34
CA ARG A 513 6.62 -11.72 -8.95
C ARG A 513 5.31 -11.97 -9.68
N TYR A 514 5.21 -13.09 -10.37
CA TYR A 514 3.99 -13.53 -11.03
C TYR A 514 2.87 -13.76 -10.03
N ILE A 515 3.15 -14.47 -8.93
CA ILE A 515 2.16 -14.71 -7.86
C ILE A 515 1.66 -13.41 -7.25
N VAL A 516 2.56 -12.50 -6.86
CA VAL A 516 2.14 -11.21 -6.28
C VAL A 516 1.29 -10.43 -7.28
N THR A 517 1.68 -10.40 -8.56
CA THR A 517 0.91 -9.70 -9.60
C THR A 517 -0.46 -10.33 -9.81
N SER A 518 -0.52 -11.65 -10.02
CA SER A 518 -1.76 -12.38 -10.29
C SER A 518 -2.73 -12.33 -9.11
N LEU A 519 -2.24 -12.59 -7.88
CA LEU A 519 -3.08 -12.56 -6.69
C LEU A 519 -3.52 -11.14 -6.31
N SER A 520 -2.76 -10.11 -6.67
CA SER A 520 -3.17 -8.71 -6.44
C SER A 520 -4.48 -8.31 -7.11
N LEU A 521 -4.82 -8.97 -8.23
CA LEU A 521 -6.10 -8.78 -8.92
C LEU A 521 -7.30 -9.33 -8.14
N TYR A 522 -7.04 -10.17 -7.12
CA TYR A 522 -8.05 -10.87 -6.33
C TYR A 522 -8.06 -10.45 -4.85
N PHE A 523 -7.53 -9.28 -4.50
CA PHE A 523 -7.46 -8.82 -3.10
C PHE A 523 -8.82 -8.74 -2.39
N SER A 524 -9.89 -8.49 -3.14
CA SER A 524 -11.26 -8.50 -2.61
C SER A 524 -11.92 -9.87 -2.54
N ARG A 525 -11.29 -10.90 -3.12
CA ARG A 525 -11.81 -12.26 -3.23
C ARG A 525 -11.18 -13.17 -2.19
N SER A 526 -11.77 -14.34 -2.06
CA SER A 526 -11.24 -15.38 -1.19
C SER A 526 -9.92 -15.95 -1.73
N VAL A 527 -9.08 -16.47 -0.85
CA VAL A 527 -7.84 -17.16 -1.22
C VAL A 527 -8.15 -18.38 -2.09
N ALA A 528 -9.22 -19.12 -1.78
CA ALA A 528 -9.66 -20.26 -2.59
C ALA A 528 -10.00 -19.86 -4.03
N GLU A 529 -10.70 -18.74 -4.24
CA GLU A 529 -11.01 -18.23 -5.58
C GLU A 529 -9.76 -17.78 -6.33
N ALA A 530 -8.85 -17.08 -5.65
CA ALA A 530 -7.62 -16.58 -6.24
C ALA A 530 -6.66 -17.71 -6.67
N LEU A 531 -6.51 -18.74 -5.84
CA LEU A 531 -5.68 -19.91 -6.16
C LEU A 531 -6.29 -20.75 -7.30
N ARG A 532 -7.62 -20.80 -7.41
CA ARG A 532 -8.30 -21.46 -8.54
C ARG A 532 -8.04 -20.73 -9.87
N ALA A 533 -7.88 -19.42 -9.84
CA ALA A 533 -7.50 -18.65 -11.03
C ALA A 533 -6.03 -18.87 -11.43
N LEU A 534 -5.18 -19.22 -10.46
CA LEU A 534 -3.76 -19.49 -10.66
C LEU A 534 -3.48 -20.91 -11.19
N VAL A 535 -4.22 -21.90 -10.70
CA VAL A 535 -4.00 -23.32 -10.99
C VAL A 535 -5.25 -23.92 -11.64
N HIS A 536 -5.12 -24.39 -12.88
CA HIS A 536 -6.25 -24.93 -13.66
C HIS A 536 -6.85 -26.22 -13.07
N GLU A 537 -6.01 -27.16 -12.62
CA GLU A 537 -6.40 -28.44 -12.02
C GLU A 537 -5.52 -28.80 -10.82
N GLY A 538 -6.06 -29.56 -9.86
CA GLY A 538 -5.29 -30.01 -8.69
C GLY A 538 -5.18 -28.99 -7.56
N LEU A 539 -6.13 -28.05 -7.44
CA LEU A 539 -6.12 -27.02 -6.38
C LEU A 539 -5.89 -27.61 -4.98
N ASN A 540 -6.58 -28.70 -4.63
CA ASN A 540 -6.44 -29.33 -3.31
C ASN A 540 -5.03 -29.87 -3.08
N ASP A 541 -4.36 -30.35 -4.12
CA ASP A 541 -3.00 -30.87 -4.03
C ASP A 541 -2.00 -29.72 -4.00
N PHE A 542 -2.22 -28.66 -4.77
CA PHE A 542 -1.43 -27.44 -4.71
C PHE A 542 -1.49 -26.80 -3.31
N VAL A 543 -2.68 -26.67 -2.72
CA VAL A 543 -2.86 -26.10 -1.38
C VAL A 543 -2.06 -26.85 -0.31
N LYS A 544 -1.98 -28.19 -0.40
CA LYS A 544 -1.17 -29.01 0.52
C LYS A 544 0.34 -28.71 0.44
N THR A 545 0.81 -28.14 -0.67
CA THR A 545 2.23 -27.79 -0.84
C THR A 545 2.61 -26.46 -0.18
N ILE A 546 1.63 -25.69 0.32
CA ILE A 546 1.85 -24.37 0.93
C ILE A 546 1.80 -24.51 2.46
N PRO A 547 2.94 -24.45 3.18
CA PRO A 547 2.99 -24.85 4.59
C PRO A 547 2.13 -23.99 5.55
N GLY A 548 2.08 -22.67 5.34
CA GLY A 548 1.43 -21.73 6.25
C GLY A 548 -0.01 -21.38 5.89
N ILE A 549 -0.55 -21.88 4.76
CA ILE A 549 -1.83 -21.41 4.21
C ILE A 549 -3.03 -21.71 5.12
N HIS A 550 -2.94 -22.78 5.91
CA HIS A 550 -3.97 -23.19 6.88
C HIS A 550 -3.61 -22.86 8.33
N ASP A 551 -2.42 -22.30 8.57
CA ASP A 551 -1.91 -22.03 9.92
C ASP A 551 -2.27 -20.58 10.35
N PRO A 552 -3.20 -20.40 11.31
CA PRO A 552 -3.58 -19.06 11.77
C PRO A 552 -2.45 -18.32 12.49
N THR A 553 -1.41 -19.02 12.99
CA THR A 553 -0.23 -18.36 13.58
C THR A 553 0.66 -17.69 12.54
N LYS A 554 0.58 -18.14 11.27
CA LYS A 554 1.30 -17.59 10.11
C LYS A 554 0.44 -16.72 9.21
N GLY A 555 -0.81 -16.46 9.60
CA GLY A 555 -1.78 -15.66 8.84
C GLY A 555 -2.60 -16.45 7.82
N GLY A 556 -2.49 -17.78 7.83
CA GLY A 556 -3.39 -18.69 7.12
C GLY A 556 -4.73 -18.88 7.84
N TRP A 557 -5.59 -19.72 7.27
CA TRP A 557 -6.88 -20.06 7.86
C TRP A 557 -7.36 -21.44 7.41
N TYR A 558 -8.08 -22.16 8.27
CA TYR A 558 -8.58 -23.49 7.92
C TYR A 558 -9.51 -23.45 6.69
N ASP A 559 -10.39 -22.45 6.60
CA ASP A 559 -11.32 -22.26 5.48
C ASP A 559 -10.86 -21.13 4.54
N LEU A 560 -10.18 -21.50 3.45
CA LEU A 560 -9.68 -20.54 2.46
C LEU A 560 -10.79 -19.79 1.71
N THR A 561 -12.07 -20.18 1.83
CA THR A 561 -13.21 -19.43 1.29
C THR A 561 -13.61 -18.24 2.17
N ALA A 562 -13.23 -18.26 3.44
CA ALA A 562 -13.47 -17.19 4.41
C ALA A 562 -12.26 -16.25 4.60
N LEU A 563 -11.08 -16.63 4.07
CA LEU A 563 -9.86 -15.81 4.08
C LEU A 563 -9.75 -15.02 2.77
N ARG A 564 -9.53 -13.71 2.86
CA ARG A 564 -9.34 -12.83 1.69
C ARG A 564 -7.86 -12.64 1.39
N VAL A 565 -7.51 -12.45 0.12
CA VAL A 565 -6.09 -12.33 -0.29
C VAL A 565 -5.42 -11.10 0.33
N ARG A 566 -6.14 -9.98 0.50
CA ARG A 566 -5.58 -8.73 1.03
C ARG A 566 -5.00 -8.83 2.44
N VAL A 567 -5.43 -9.81 3.26
CA VAL A 567 -4.92 -9.99 4.63
C VAL A 567 -3.71 -10.90 4.72
N LEU A 568 -3.31 -11.55 3.63
CA LEU A 568 -2.20 -12.49 3.65
C LEU A 568 -0.88 -11.78 3.99
N PRO A 569 -0.13 -12.24 4.99
CA PRO A 569 1.23 -11.76 5.20
C PRO A 569 2.10 -12.04 3.97
N THR A 570 3.13 -11.21 3.78
CA THR A 570 4.07 -11.37 2.67
C THR A 570 4.72 -12.75 2.64
N GLU A 571 4.95 -13.33 3.82
CA GLU A 571 5.47 -14.69 3.97
C GLU A 571 4.64 -15.73 3.19
N ILE A 572 3.32 -15.64 3.25
CA ILE A 572 2.42 -16.55 2.54
C ILE A 572 2.51 -16.33 1.01
N PHE A 573 2.70 -15.10 0.53
CA PHE A 573 2.96 -14.87 -0.89
C PHE A 573 4.26 -15.52 -1.36
N VAL A 574 5.31 -15.51 -0.52
CA VAL A 574 6.57 -16.20 -0.81
C VAL A 574 6.36 -17.72 -0.83
N GLU A 575 5.66 -18.28 0.15
CA GLU A 575 5.35 -19.71 0.18
C GLU A 575 4.55 -20.15 -1.06
N ILE A 576 3.53 -19.38 -1.47
CA ILE A 576 2.78 -19.64 -2.71
C ILE A 576 3.70 -19.57 -3.94
N GLY A 577 4.61 -18.58 -4.00
CA GLY A 577 5.60 -18.46 -5.08
C GLY A 577 6.53 -19.67 -5.17
N LEU A 578 7.04 -20.16 -4.04
CA LEU A 578 7.92 -21.32 -3.94
C LEU A 578 7.18 -22.63 -4.25
N ALA A 579 5.93 -22.75 -3.80
CA ALA A 579 5.06 -23.87 -4.15
C ALA A 579 4.75 -23.88 -5.65
N TYR A 580 4.46 -22.70 -6.24
CA TYR A 580 4.17 -22.56 -7.66
C TYR A 580 5.39 -22.90 -8.52
N GLU A 581 6.61 -22.53 -8.12
CA GLU A 581 7.84 -22.89 -8.82
C GLU A 581 8.04 -24.41 -8.93
N LYS A 582 7.65 -25.16 -7.89
CA LYS A 582 7.72 -26.64 -7.87
C LYS A 582 6.53 -27.32 -8.52
N TRP A 583 5.49 -26.55 -8.87
CA TRP A 583 4.25 -27.13 -9.38
C TRP A 583 4.45 -27.67 -10.81
N PRO A 584 4.16 -28.96 -11.07
CA PRO A 584 4.49 -29.60 -12.35
C PRO A 584 3.71 -29.03 -13.53
N PHE A 585 2.54 -28.44 -13.29
CA PHE A 585 1.67 -27.87 -14.33
C PHE A 585 1.74 -26.34 -14.39
N ARG A 586 2.80 -25.73 -13.85
CA ARG A 586 3.00 -24.27 -13.92
C ARG A 586 3.29 -23.81 -15.34
N MET A 587 3.03 -22.52 -15.61
CA MET A 587 3.53 -21.88 -16.82
C MET A 587 5.07 -21.85 -16.81
N SER A 588 5.69 -22.01 -17.98
CA SER A 588 7.15 -21.87 -18.09
C SER A 588 7.56 -20.44 -17.73
N THR A 589 8.80 -20.28 -17.25
CA THR A 589 9.34 -18.97 -16.89
C THR A 589 9.28 -17.99 -18.07
N GLU A 590 9.53 -18.46 -19.29
CA GLU A 590 9.42 -17.65 -20.52
C GLU A 590 7.96 -17.24 -20.78
N ALA A 591 7.01 -18.16 -20.64
CA ALA A 591 5.60 -17.86 -20.83
C ALA A 591 5.10 -16.84 -19.79
N ILE A 592 5.56 -16.94 -18.55
CA ILE A 592 5.27 -15.94 -17.50
C ILE A 592 5.80 -14.57 -17.91
N LEU A 593 7.06 -14.49 -18.37
CA LEU A 593 7.67 -13.22 -18.79
C LEU A 593 6.95 -12.60 -19.99
N MET A 594 6.50 -13.41 -20.94
CA MET A 594 5.74 -12.94 -22.11
C MET A 594 4.32 -12.50 -21.72
N ALA A 595 3.69 -13.17 -20.76
CA ALA A 595 2.37 -12.80 -20.24
C ALA A 595 2.42 -11.58 -19.30
N THR A 596 3.55 -11.35 -18.63
CA THR A 596 3.79 -10.21 -17.73
C THR A 596 4.45 -9.02 -18.42
N ALA A 597 4.77 -9.11 -19.72
CA ALA A 597 5.14 -7.97 -20.53
C ALA A 597 4.02 -6.92 -20.42
N ASP A 598 4.37 -5.80 -19.80
CA ASP A 598 3.51 -5.01 -18.92
C ASP A 598 2.12 -4.64 -19.50
N PRO A 599 1.03 -5.31 -19.08
CA PRO A 599 -0.33 -4.88 -19.41
C PRO A 599 -0.73 -3.60 -18.64
N LEU A 600 0.05 -3.16 -17.64
CA LEU A 600 -0.28 -2.03 -16.77
C LEU A 600 0.10 -0.67 -17.34
N ALA A 601 0.68 -0.61 -18.56
CA ALA A 601 0.62 0.61 -19.38
C ALA A 601 -0.85 1.06 -19.64
N GLY A 602 -1.84 0.17 -19.45
CA GLY A 602 -3.27 0.46 -19.63
C GLY A 602 -4.09 0.79 -18.37
N TYR A 603 -3.53 0.75 -17.15
CA TYR A 603 -4.26 1.17 -15.93
C TYR A 603 -4.10 2.66 -15.61
N SER A 604 -3.54 3.44 -16.54
CA SER A 604 -3.63 4.88 -16.53
C SER A 604 -5.03 5.34 -16.94
N GLY A 605 -5.98 5.40 -16.00
CA GLY A 605 -7.23 6.14 -16.23
C GLY A 605 -8.54 5.57 -15.68
N GLN A 606 -8.56 4.80 -14.59
CA GLN A 606 -9.83 4.45 -13.92
C GLN A 606 -9.80 4.81 -12.44
N GLU A 607 -9.73 6.11 -12.14
CA GLU A 607 -10.23 6.63 -10.85
C GLU A 607 -11.17 7.85 -10.99
N ASP A 608 -11.51 8.30 -12.21
CA ASP A 608 -12.39 9.47 -12.39
C ASP A 608 -13.85 9.17 -12.80
N ASP A 609 -14.25 7.90 -12.97
CA ASP A 609 -15.65 7.55 -13.30
C ASP A 609 -16.31 6.69 -12.23
N MET A 610 -16.55 7.29 -11.06
CA MET A 610 -17.75 7.02 -10.27
C MET A 610 -18.19 8.31 -9.57
N LYS A 611 -18.99 9.10 -10.28
CA LYS A 611 -19.95 10.01 -9.65
C LYS A 611 -21.06 9.21 -8.96
#